data_AF-A0A2H3IQM9-F1
#
_entry.id   AF-A0A2H3IQM9-F1
#
_cell.length_a   1.000
_cell.length_b   1.000
_cell.length_c   1.000
_cell.angle_alpha   90.00
_cell.angle_beta   90.00
_cell.angle_gamma   90.00
#
_symmetry.space_group_name_H-M   'P 1'
#
loop_
_entity.id
_entity.type
_entity.pdbx_description
1 polymer ?
#
loop_
_entity_poly.entity_id
_entity_poly.type
_entity_poly.pdbx_seq_one_letter_code
_entity_poly.pdbx_strand_id
1 'polypeptide(L)'
;MSLDTETTIATTAPYANIALPATFLDNAQQPLPDLLNPENLAYTNTFGLFNSLQSPIFYSNSSGNSGNLNSTSASNYAYTMPDARNVNAFGDLYSELMINSDREIAFLKRHYVEFISPWLDLHDSEKFFMLNISKRSLQVSFIQYATLAVAAKHLARINGVRPRPNTALNTTTTETYPNAAQVDWLFKATNYYYQALFHLKQLVFGQADFQQLDATTSPIQILCQDLEIDHTSEGARRVILPPRFISYMDDILPGVVILTIFDIIDKPGTEWEKRLLGLRHLMQSILALPTSPDNSSTMSHALQVSFWNFAYLDCFASYANRRRTCMDAYKFDLFRAAGLAIDDGGNFLSSRSPSSPRRDDTFLRGITFILLKLMNFIAEFKEIQQSATAMSSPVPDFLSNISVPQSSGLAVIWHQLVQEVNNWHDSLPDTFEPYIRLENPHDVVSPTPSSTSLPFPEIVFSSATHAATVALYDFARIILLLNKPHDSQSVARDRLVEYREITKEVDIRAREIAGIAMGRTSSAVQIHLVQPLYVVGLCDDRHGAHEKVVELLRVIRAESGWETEYKVAQLHELWKKS
;
A
#
# COMPACT_ATOMS: atom_id res chain seq x y z
N MET A 1 -44.16 22.22 -50.03
CA MET A 1 -43.70 23.63 -50.00
C MET A 1 -44.03 24.16 -48.62
N SER A 2 -43.14 24.42 -47.69
CA SER A 2 -41.67 24.44 -47.64
C SER A 2 -41.32 24.26 -46.15
N LEU A 3 -40.63 23.17 -45.78
CA LEU A 3 -39.22 23.11 -45.37
C LEU A 3 -38.91 23.84 -44.05
N ASP A 4 -38.83 23.02 -43.00
CA ASP A 4 -38.33 23.32 -41.66
C ASP A 4 -36.86 23.77 -41.70
N THR A 5 -36.56 24.81 -40.94
CA THR A 5 -35.20 25.31 -40.69
C THR A 5 -34.59 24.59 -39.48
N GLU A 6 -33.72 23.62 -39.74
CA GLU A 6 -32.73 23.13 -38.78
C GLU A 6 -31.61 24.16 -38.63
N THR A 7 -31.40 24.64 -37.41
CA THR A 7 -30.23 25.42 -37.02
C THR A 7 -29.00 24.51 -36.91
N THR A 8 -28.11 24.63 -37.88
CA THR A 8 -26.78 24.01 -37.92
C THR A 8 -25.89 24.65 -36.85
N ILE A 9 -25.69 23.98 -35.71
CA ILE A 9 -24.57 24.30 -34.81
C ILE A 9 -23.41 23.41 -35.23
N ALA A 10 -22.44 24.01 -35.90
CA ALA A 10 -21.19 23.39 -36.28
C ALA A 10 -20.41 22.99 -35.02
N THR A 11 -20.37 21.69 -34.72
CA THR A 11 -19.40 21.07 -33.81
C THR A 11 -18.02 21.08 -34.46
N THR A 12 -17.27 22.17 -34.29
CA THR A 12 -15.82 22.18 -34.51
C THR A 12 -15.14 21.64 -33.26
N ALA A 13 -14.91 20.34 -33.22
CA ALA A 13 -14.09 19.69 -32.21
C ALA A 13 -12.59 19.84 -32.57
N PRO A 14 -11.73 20.40 -31.71
CA PRO A 14 -10.30 20.19 -31.80
C PRO A 14 -9.93 19.05 -30.83
N TYR A 15 -10.21 17.81 -31.21
CA TYR A 15 -9.54 16.65 -30.58
C TYR A 15 -8.15 16.53 -31.18
N ALA A 16 -7.22 17.35 -30.68
CA ALA A 16 -5.81 17.19 -30.95
C ALA A 16 -5.26 16.07 -30.06
N ASN A 17 -5.11 14.90 -30.67
CA ASN A 17 -4.14 13.84 -30.40
C ASN A 17 -3.18 14.06 -29.21
N ILE A 18 -3.36 13.29 -28.14
CA ILE A 18 -2.24 12.79 -27.35
C ILE A 18 -2.33 11.27 -27.36
N ALA A 19 -1.73 10.67 -28.39
CA ALA A 19 -1.27 9.31 -28.25
C ALA A 19 -0.15 9.38 -27.21
N LEU A 20 -0.37 8.85 -26.00
CA LEU A 20 0.71 8.67 -25.03
C LEU A 20 1.70 7.69 -25.68
N PRO A 21 2.91 8.10 -26.10
CA PRO A 21 3.90 7.13 -26.56
C PRO A 21 4.17 6.14 -25.43
N ALA A 22 4.55 4.90 -25.73
CA ALA A 22 4.91 3.90 -24.71
C ALA A 22 5.97 4.42 -23.71
N THR A 23 6.71 5.46 -24.08
CA THR A 23 7.70 6.19 -23.27
C THR A 23 7.11 7.29 -22.36
N PHE A 24 5.82 7.63 -22.46
CA PHE A 24 5.17 8.66 -21.64
C PHE A 24 5.17 8.26 -20.17
N LEU A 25 4.82 6.99 -19.90
CA LEU A 25 4.93 6.39 -18.59
C LEU A 25 6.39 6.45 -18.08
N ASP A 26 7.39 6.20 -18.94
CA ASP A 26 8.82 6.28 -18.57
C ASP A 26 9.29 7.70 -18.23
N ASN A 27 8.88 8.70 -19.01
CA ASN A 27 9.23 10.11 -18.78
C ASN A 27 8.47 10.73 -17.60
N ALA A 28 7.28 10.21 -17.30
CA ALA A 28 6.42 10.63 -16.20
C ALA A 28 6.91 10.20 -14.81
N GLN A 29 7.75 9.18 -14.72
CA GLN A 29 8.15 8.56 -13.45
C GLN A 29 9.66 8.62 -13.20
N GLN A 30 10.41 9.42 -13.96
CA GLN A 30 11.78 9.73 -13.57
C GLN A 30 11.77 10.49 -12.23
N PRO A 31 12.64 10.13 -11.26
CA PRO A 31 12.74 10.87 -10.02
C PRO A 31 13.13 12.32 -10.35
N LEU A 32 12.34 13.29 -9.87
CA LEU A 32 12.78 14.68 -9.84
C LEU A 32 14.10 14.77 -9.07
N PRO A 33 15.04 15.64 -9.48
CA PRO A 33 16.18 15.97 -8.62
C PRO A 33 15.64 16.47 -7.28
N ASP A 34 16.20 15.94 -6.18
CA ASP A 34 15.76 16.15 -4.79
C ASP A 34 15.27 17.59 -4.54
N LEU A 35 13.95 17.80 -4.60
CA LEU A 35 13.36 18.98 -4.00
C LEU A 35 13.49 18.79 -2.49
N LEU A 36 14.39 19.56 -1.89
CA LEU A 36 14.59 19.66 -0.44
C LEU A 36 13.25 20.00 0.22
N ASN A 37 12.52 18.97 0.64
CA ASN A 37 11.32 19.12 1.45
C ASN A 37 11.80 19.56 2.85
N PRO A 38 11.38 20.71 3.38
CA PRO A 38 11.78 21.14 4.72
C PRO A 38 11.38 20.12 5.82
N GLU A 39 10.40 19.25 5.55
CA GLU A 39 10.08 18.11 6.41
C GLU A 39 11.15 16.99 6.36
N ASN A 40 11.78 16.72 5.20
CA ASN A 40 12.88 15.74 5.07
C ASN A 40 14.15 16.17 5.81
N LEU A 41 14.38 17.48 5.94
CA LEU A 41 15.43 18.03 6.80
C LEU A 41 15.11 17.88 8.29
N ALA A 42 13.83 17.85 8.69
CA ALA A 42 13.46 17.46 10.04
C ALA A 42 13.77 15.97 10.22
N TYR A 43 13.29 15.09 9.34
CA TYR A 43 13.51 13.64 9.43
C TYR A 43 15.00 13.24 9.53
N THR A 44 15.89 13.80 8.71
CA THR A 44 17.33 13.50 8.78
C THR A 44 18.02 14.11 10.00
N ASN A 45 17.59 15.30 10.45
CA ASN A 45 18.13 15.90 11.67
C ASN A 45 17.60 15.22 12.95
N THR A 46 16.38 14.68 12.98
CA THR A 46 15.92 13.89 14.14
C THR A 46 16.69 12.58 14.23
N PHE A 47 16.91 11.87 13.12
CA PHE A 47 17.76 10.65 13.13
C PHE A 47 19.22 10.95 13.55
N GLY A 48 19.77 12.12 13.19
CA GLY A 48 21.10 12.56 13.64
C GLY A 48 21.15 12.98 15.12
N LEU A 49 20.10 13.63 15.63
CA LEU A 49 19.99 14.03 17.04
C LEU A 49 19.76 12.84 17.98
N PHE A 50 19.11 11.77 17.52
CA PHE A 50 18.86 10.57 18.34
C PHE A 50 20.11 9.73 18.65
N ASN A 51 21.19 9.83 17.86
CA ASN A 51 22.48 9.26 18.25
C ASN A 51 23.06 9.87 19.53
N SER A 52 22.58 11.05 19.95
CA SER A 52 23.02 11.74 21.16
C SER A 52 22.13 11.53 22.40
N LEU A 53 20.97 10.86 22.26
CA LEU A 53 20.05 10.53 23.35
C LEU A 53 19.86 9.00 23.43
N GLN A 54 20.91 8.28 23.82
CA GLN A 54 20.99 6.82 23.87
C GLN A 54 20.22 6.16 25.04
N SER A 55 19.08 6.70 25.48
CA SER A 55 18.29 6.03 26.54
C SER A 55 16.79 6.30 26.40
N PRO A 56 15.99 5.32 25.94
CA PRO A 56 14.53 5.38 26.10
C PRO A 56 14.17 5.35 27.59
N ILE A 57 13.07 6.03 27.95
CA ILE A 57 12.63 6.18 29.33
C ILE A 57 11.89 4.92 29.77
N PHE A 58 12.41 4.25 30.80
CA PHE A 58 11.83 3.02 31.34
C PHE A 58 11.01 3.29 32.61
N TYR A 59 9.77 2.80 32.62
CA TYR A 59 9.01 2.55 33.86
C TYR A 59 8.75 1.04 33.96
N SER A 60 9.44 0.36 34.87
CA SER A 60 9.16 -1.04 35.19
C SER A 60 7.97 -1.12 36.15
N ASN A 61 6.86 -1.72 35.73
CA ASN A 61 5.75 -2.05 36.62
C ASN A 61 5.79 -3.55 36.94
N SER A 62 6.56 -3.95 37.95
CA SER A 62 6.53 -5.31 38.50
C SER A 62 5.66 -5.34 39.76
N SER A 63 4.44 -5.88 39.63
CA SER A 63 3.58 -6.17 40.77
C SER A 63 3.87 -7.55 41.35
N GLY A 64 4.34 -7.61 42.60
CA GLY A 64 4.19 -8.78 43.48
C GLY A 64 5.47 -9.36 44.07
N ASN A 65 5.90 -8.88 45.24
CA ASN A 65 5.91 -9.66 46.49
C ASN A 65 6.35 -8.79 47.67
N SER A 66 5.65 -8.89 48.80
CA SER A 66 6.00 -8.18 50.04
C SER A 66 7.22 -8.83 50.72
N GLY A 67 8.26 -8.04 50.96
CA GLY A 67 9.39 -8.45 51.80
C GLY A 67 10.32 -7.27 52.04
N ASN A 68 10.34 -6.79 53.29
CA ASN A 68 11.20 -5.72 53.80
C ASN A 68 12.65 -5.80 53.32
N LEU A 69 13.28 -4.64 53.07
CA LEU A 69 14.64 -4.30 53.51
C LEU A 69 14.91 -2.80 53.30
N ASN A 70 15.36 -2.15 54.37
CA ASN A 70 15.94 -0.80 54.36
C ASN A 70 17.21 -0.77 53.50
N SER A 71 17.29 0.14 52.52
CA SER A 71 18.55 0.84 52.23
C SER A 71 18.29 2.15 51.47
N THR A 72 18.93 3.19 51.98
CA THR A 72 18.99 4.57 51.53
C THR A 72 19.62 4.70 50.14
N SER A 73 18.91 5.34 49.21
CA SER A 73 19.42 6.27 48.19
C SER A 73 18.23 6.96 47.50
N ALA A 74 17.62 7.93 48.17
CA ALA A 74 16.68 8.84 47.54
C ALA A 74 17.48 9.82 46.67
N SER A 75 17.56 9.55 45.36
CA SER A 75 17.95 10.54 44.37
C SER A 75 16.80 11.56 44.25
N ASN A 76 16.93 12.67 44.97
CA ASN A 76 16.09 13.86 44.81
C ASN A 76 16.28 14.45 43.41
N TYR A 77 15.53 13.98 42.42
CA TYR A 77 15.20 14.79 41.26
C TYR A 77 14.01 15.67 41.64
N ALA A 78 14.29 16.85 42.16
CA ALA A 78 13.27 17.88 42.32
C ALA A 78 12.84 18.36 40.92
N TYR A 79 11.77 17.77 40.38
CA TYR A 79 11.12 18.24 39.17
C TYR A 79 10.57 19.64 39.43
N THR A 80 11.20 20.65 38.83
CA THR A 80 10.69 22.01 38.85
C THR A 80 9.64 22.09 37.76
N MET A 81 8.36 22.30 38.13
CA MET A 81 7.29 22.47 37.15
C MET A 81 7.62 23.63 36.21
N PRO A 82 7.53 23.47 34.88
CA PRO A 82 7.73 24.56 33.94
C PRO A 82 6.72 25.68 34.22
N ASP A 83 7.17 26.93 34.12
CA ASP A 83 6.29 28.10 34.21
C ASP A 83 5.18 27.97 33.14
N ALA A 84 3.91 28.11 33.55
CA ALA A 84 2.71 27.89 32.72
C ALA A 84 2.61 28.82 31.48
N ARG A 85 3.61 29.70 31.30
CA ARG A 85 3.76 30.63 30.18
C ARG A 85 4.43 30.02 28.96
N ASN A 86 5.06 28.84 29.08
CA ASN A 86 5.66 28.13 27.94
C ASN A 86 4.84 26.87 27.60
N VAL A 87 3.76 27.07 26.83
CA VAL A 87 2.76 26.04 26.47
C VAL A 87 3.40 24.81 25.80
N ASN A 88 4.46 25.00 25.01
CA ASN A 88 5.15 23.92 24.30
C ASN A 88 5.94 23.02 25.25
N ALA A 89 6.70 23.60 26.19
CA ALA A 89 7.46 22.83 27.18
C ALA A 89 6.58 21.99 28.12
N PHE A 90 5.36 22.47 28.41
CA PHE A 90 4.38 21.71 29.18
C PHE A 90 3.78 20.54 28.36
N GLY A 91 3.53 20.75 27.06
CA GLY A 91 3.06 19.71 26.15
C GLY A 91 4.05 18.56 25.95
N ASP A 92 5.34 18.88 25.84
CA ASP A 92 6.42 17.91 25.71
C ASP A 92 6.57 17.08 27.00
N LEU A 93 6.60 17.74 28.17
CA LEU A 93 6.68 17.08 29.47
C LEU A 93 5.47 16.18 29.74
N TYR A 94 4.26 16.64 29.39
CA TYR A 94 3.05 15.84 29.53
C TYR A 94 3.05 14.62 28.58
N SER A 95 3.55 14.81 27.35
CA SER A 95 3.70 13.71 26.39
C SER A 95 4.67 12.66 26.91
N GLU A 96 5.82 13.07 27.46
CA GLU A 96 6.81 12.19 28.07
C GLU A 96 6.26 11.45 29.29
N LEU A 97 5.55 12.15 30.19
CA LEU A 97 4.95 11.58 31.39
C LEU A 97 3.84 10.56 31.10
N MET A 98 3.14 10.69 29.96
CA MET A 98 2.03 9.81 29.58
C MET A 98 2.46 8.55 28.81
N ILE A 99 3.74 8.44 28.41
CA ILE A 99 4.26 7.25 27.73
C ILE A 99 4.04 6.01 28.61
N ASN A 100 3.57 4.93 27.99
CA ASN A 100 3.23 3.67 28.66
C ASN A 100 2.13 3.76 29.73
N SER A 101 1.41 4.89 29.85
CA SER A 101 0.24 4.96 30.73
C SER A 101 -0.90 4.09 30.19
N ASP A 102 -1.69 3.48 31.08
CA ASP A 102 -2.83 2.63 30.71
C ASP A 102 -3.81 3.37 29.78
N ARG A 103 -4.00 4.67 30.02
CA ARG A 103 -4.87 5.52 29.19
C ARG A 103 -4.34 5.68 27.77
N GLU A 104 -3.04 5.93 27.61
CA GLU A 104 -2.41 6.07 26.31
C GLU A 104 -2.45 4.77 25.52
N ILE A 105 -2.07 3.67 26.17
CA ILE A 105 -2.08 2.34 25.57
C ILE A 105 -3.50 2.01 25.09
N ALA A 106 -4.52 2.26 25.92
CA ALA A 106 -5.92 2.02 25.55
C ALA A 106 -6.37 2.90 24.37
N PHE A 107 -6.01 4.18 24.36
CA PHE A 107 -6.33 5.10 23.26
C PHE A 107 -5.69 4.66 21.94
N LEU A 108 -4.38 4.35 21.94
CA LEU A 108 -3.64 3.94 20.75
C LEU A 108 -4.09 2.56 20.25
N LYS A 109 -4.36 1.60 21.14
CA LYS A 109 -4.93 0.29 20.75
C LYS A 109 -6.29 0.44 20.09
N ARG A 110 -7.17 1.28 20.65
CA ARG A 110 -8.47 1.58 20.03
C ARG A 110 -8.29 2.26 18.68
N HIS A 111 -7.35 3.18 18.57
CA HIS A 111 -7.03 3.84 17.30
C HIS A 111 -6.56 2.85 16.23
N TYR A 112 -5.67 1.92 16.58
CA TYR A 112 -5.23 0.85 15.70
C TYR A 112 -6.42 0.02 15.17
N VAL A 113 -7.30 -0.44 16.08
CA VAL A 113 -8.48 -1.27 15.72
C VAL A 113 -9.46 -0.56 14.80
N GLU A 114 -9.71 0.73 15.05
CA GLU A 114 -10.74 1.47 14.31
C GLU A 114 -10.24 1.97 12.95
N PHE A 115 -8.94 2.32 12.83
CA PHE A 115 -8.43 3.03 11.65
C PHE A 115 -7.34 2.30 10.88
N ILE A 116 -6.55 1.43 11.50
CA ILE A 116 -5.37 0.82 10.85
C ILE A 116 -5.59 -0.66 10.53
N SER A 117 -6.13 -1.45 11.46
CA SER A 117 -6.39 -2.87 11.18
C SER A 117 -7.31 -3.10 9.97
N PRO A 118 -8.32 -2.25 9.66
CA PRO A 118 -9.12 -2.41 8.45
C PRO A 118 -8.30 -2.32 7.15
N TRP A 119 -7.15 -1.64 7.15
CA TRP A 119 -6.24 -1.60 6.00
C TRP A 119 -5.61 -2.96 5.77
N LEU A 120 -5.16 -3.59 6.86
CA LEU A 120 -4.46 -4.87 6.87
C LEU A 120 -5.41 -6.06 6.62
N ASP A 121 -6.69 -5.89 6.97
CA ASP A 121 -7.74 -6.89 6.83
C ASP A 121 -8.45 -6.85 5.46
N LEU A 122 -8.04 -6.00 4.52
CA LEU A 122 -8.79 -5.85 3.26
C LEU A 122 -8.83 -7.16 2.43
N HIS A 123 -7.76 -7.96 2.50
CA HIS A 123 -7.64 -9.30 1.91
C HIS A 123 -8.14 -10.43 2.84
N ASP A 124 -8.80 -10.10 3.95
CA ASP A 124 -9.24 -11.08 4.96
C ASP A 124 -10.65 -10.80 5.48
N SER A 125 -11.61 -11.64 5.07
CA SER A 125 -13.00 -11.51 5.54
C SER A 125 -13.17 -11.84 7.03
N GLU A 126 -12.22 -12.56 7.62
CA GLU A 126 -12.21 -12.93 9.05
C GLU A 126 -11.63 -11.84 9.97
N LYS A 127 -11.01 -10.80 9.40
CA LYS A 127 -10.49 -9.62 10.10
C LYS A 127 -9.46 -9.95 11.19
N PHE A 128 -8.46 -10.75 10.85
CA PHE A 128 -7.43 -11.24 11.75
C PHE A 128 -6.66 -10.10 12.47
N PHE A 129 -6.30 -9.03 11.78
CA PHE A 129 -5.58 -7.90 12.39
C PHE A 129 -6.45 -7.11 13.36
N MET A 130 -7.75 -7.00 13.09
CA MET A 130 -8.69 -6.33 13.98
C MET A 130 -9.03 -7.17 15.21
N LEU A 131 -9.26 -8.48 15.04
CA LEU A 131 -9.76 -9.35 16.11
C LEU A 131 -8.64 -10.05 16.87
N ASN A 132 -7.78 -10.77 16.15
CA ASN A 132 -6.79 -11.66 16.74
C ASN A 132 -5.59 -10.85 17.24
N ILE A 133 -5.02 -9.99 16.40
CA ILE A 133 -3.84 -9.19 16.78
C ILE A 133 -4.15 -8.25 17.94
N SER A 134 -5.33 -7.66 17.99
CA SER A 134 -5.77 -6.83 19.12
C SER A 134 -5.76 -7.59 20.43
N LYS A 135 -6.23 -8.84 20.44
CA LYS A 135 -6.17 -9.71 21.63
C LYS A 135 -4.75 -10.14 21.95
N ARG A 136 -3.94 -10.51 20.95
CA ARG A 136 -2.55 -10.93 21.11
C ARG A 136 -1.66 -9.80 21.62
N SER A 137 -1.98 -8.54 21.29
CA SER A 137 -1.33 -7.34 21.82
C SER A 137 -1.41 -7.22 23.35
N LEU A 138 -2.28 -7.98 24.03
CA LEU A 138 -2.35 -8.00 25.50
C LEU A 138 -1.35 -8.97 26.13
N GLN A 139 -0.79 -9.89 25.33
CA GLN A 139 0.02 -11.01 25.81
C GLN A 139 1.44 -10.97 25.23
N VAL A 140 1.60 -10.43 24.01
CA VAL A 140 2.87 -10.41 23.29
C VAL A 140 3.36 -8.96 23.20
N SER A 141 4.43 -8.64 23.94
CA SER A 141 4.99 -7.27 24.00
C SER A 141 5.40 -6.74 22.64
N PHE A 142 5.98 -7.57 21.78
CA PHE A 142 6.32 -7.19 20.41
C PHE A 142 5.09 -6.67 19.64
N ILE A 143 3.99 -7.43 19.66
CA ILE A 143 2.74 -7.04 18.99
C ILE A 143 2.15 -5.78 19.61
N GLN A 144 2.17 -5.66 20.95
CA GLN A 144 1.72 -4.46 21.63
C GLN A 144 2.45 -3.23 21.07
N TYR A 145 3.78 -3.23 21.15
CA TYR A 145 4.53 -2.04 20.76
C TYR A 145 4.49 -1.78 19.26
N ALA A 146 4.40 -2.81 18.40
CA ALA A 146 4.17 -2.62 16.98
C ALA A 146 2.83 -1.91 16.69
N THR A 147 1.74 -2.35 17.34
CA THR A 147 0.42 -1.71 17.18
C THR A 147 0.39 -0.27 17.71
N LEU A 148 1.05 0.00 18.84
CA LEU A 148 1.17 1.35 19.41
C LEU A 148 2.02 2.26 18.52
N ALA A 149 3.12 1.76 17.96
CA ALA A 149 4.01 2.50 17.09
C ALA A 149 3.29 2.97 15.82
N VAL A 150 2.61 2.06 15.11
CA VAL A 150 1.89 2.41 13.87
C VAL A 150 0.71 3.36 14.16
N ALA A 151 0.01 3.18 15.28
CA ALA A 151 -1.08 4.07 15.68
C ALA A 151 -0.60 5.49 15.97
N ALA A 152 0.49 5.63 16.74
CA ALA A 152 1.09 6.92 17.01
C ALA A 152 1.64 7.57 15.73
N LYS A 153 2.25 6.78 14.83
CA LYS A 153 2.74 7.29 13.53
C LYS A 153 1.61 7.80 12.65
N HIS A 154 0.51 7.05 12.55
CA HIS A 154 -0.67 7.50 11.82
C HIS A 154 -1.25 8.79 12.41
N LEU A 155 -1.36 8.89 13.74
CA LEU A 155 -1.79 10.12 14.42
C LEU A 155 -0.88 11.30 14.12
N ALA A 156 0.44 11.11 14.06
CA ALA A 156 1.38 12.16 13.66
C ALA A 156 1.07 12.66 12.23
N ARG A 157 0.75 11.74 11.30
CA ARG A 157 0.45 12.06 9.90
C ARG A 157 -0.86 12.79 9.68
N ILE A 158 -1.83 12.62 10.59
CA ILE A 158 -3.14 13.30 10.54
C ILE A 158 -3.26 14.43 11.59
N ASN A 159 -2.12 14.92 12.12
CA ASN A 159 -2.06 16.01 13.10
C ASN A 159 -2.88 15.76 14.39
N GLY A 160 -2.95 14.50 14.84
CA GLY A 160 -3.72 14.07 16.00
C GLY A 160 -5.24 14.12 15.81
N VAL A 161 -5.73 14.47 14.62
CA VAL A 161 -7.16 14.58 14.31
C VAL A 161 -7.68 13.20 13.90
N ARG A 162 -8.49 12.57 14.76
CA ARG A 162 -9.18 11.34 14.38
C ARG A 162 -10.33 11.64 13.40
N PRO A 163 -10.45 10.90 12.28
CA PRO A 163 -11.65 10.97 11.44
C PRO A 163 -12.87 10.55 12.27
N ARG A 164 -13.74 11.48 12.64
CA ARG A 164 -14.85 11.23 13.55
C ARG A 164 -16.11 10.79 12.80
N PRO A 165 -16.84 9.77 13.28
CA PRO A 165 -18.28 9.72 13.07
C PRO A 165 -18.90 10.90 13.84
N ASN A 166 -19.65 11.76 13.16
CA ASN A 166 -20.42 12.85 13.78
C ASN A 166 -21.38 12.27 14.84
N THR A 167 -20.96 12.22 16.10
CA THR A 167 -21.83 11.79 17.21
C THR A 167 -21.73 12.79 18.35
N ALA A 168 -22.87 13.38 18.69
CA ALA A 168 -23.04 14.38 19.74
C ALA A 168 -23.10 13.79 21.17
N LEU A 169 -22.54 12.59 21.38
CA LEU A 169 -22.58 11.87 22.65
C LEU A 169 -21.27 12.05 23.43
N ASN A 170 -21.35 11.88 24.76
CA ASN A 170 -20.20 11.91 25.66
C ASN A 170 -19.14 10.90 25.20
N THR A 171 -18.01 11.40 24.70
CA THR A 171 -16.90 10.58 24.23
C THR A 171 -16.25 9.82 25.38
N THR A 172 -15.93 8.55 25.17
CA THR A 172 -15.26 7.73 26.20
C THR A 172 -13.79 8.15 26.36
N THR A 173 -13.19 7.83 27.50
CA THR A 173 -11.78 8.16 27.80
C THR A 173 -10.78 7.56 26.82
N THR A 174 -11.15 6.49 26.10
CA THR A 174 -10.34 5.83 25.07
C THR A 174 -10.56 6.42 23.66
N GLU A 175 -11.54 7.30 23.48
CA GLU A 175 -11.79 7.98 22.19
C GLU A 175 -11.02 9.28 22.04
N THR A 176 -10.70 9.92 23.17
CA THR A 176 -10.08 11.25 23.22
C THR A 176 -8.76 11.21 23.96
N TYR A 177 -7.74 11.79 23.34
CA TYR A 177 -6.46 12.03 23.97
C TYR A 177 -6.37 13.51 24.43
N PRO A 178 -5.98 13.80 25.68
CA PRO A 178 -5.84 15.17 26.16
C PRO A 178 -4.85 15.96 25.30
N ASN A 179 -5.24 17.16 24.85
CA ASN A 179 -4.39 18.04 24.03
C ASN A 179 -3.77 17.33 22.81
N ALA A 180 -4.50 16.43 22.15
CA ALA A 180 -3.99 15.60 21.04
C ALA A 180 -3.24 16.38 19.94
N ALA A 181 -3.61 17.65 19.69
CA ALA A 181 -2.93 18.50 18.69
C ALA A 181 -1.55 19.01 19.13
N GLN A 182 -1.25 18.98 20.44
CA GLN A 182 0.03 19.43 21.02
C GLN A 182 0.95 18.26 21.39
N VAL A 183 0.49 17.03 21.21
CA VAL A 183 1.27 15.83 21.53
C VAL A 183 2.30 15.59 20.45
N ASP A 184 3.54 15.33 20.84
CA ASP A 184 4.55 14.83 19.93
C ASP A 184 4.30 13.34 19.61
N TRP A 185 3.38 13.10 18.68
CA TRP A 185 3.02 11.77 18.22
C TRP A 185 4.20 11.07 17.54
N LEU A 186 5.10 11.81 16.90
CA LEU A 186 6.26 11.23 16.22
C LEU A 186 7.29 10.72 17.22
N PHE A 187 7.51 11.45 18.32
CA PHE A 187 8.32 10.99 19.44
C PHE A 187 7.75 9.70 20.04
N LYS A 188 6.43 9.66 20.32
CA LYS A 188 5.76 8.46 20.82
C LYS A 188 5.88 7.28 19.84
N ALA A 189 5.65 7.53 18.56
CA ALA A 189 5.76 6.54 17.49
C ALA A 189 7.15 5.92 17.43
N THR A 190 8.19 6.76 17.45
CA THR A 190 9.59 6.34 17.46
C THR A 190 9.91 5.52 18.71
N ASN A 191 9.52 6.00 19.90
CA ASN A 191 9.76 5.26 21.14
C ASN A 191 9.13 3.85 21.11
N TYR A 192 7.86 3.74 20.71
CA TYR A 192 7.19 2.45 20.58
C TYR A 192 7.79 1.57 19.49
N TYR A 193 8.30 2.15 18.39
CA TYR A 193 9.01 1.41 17.36
C TYR A 193 10.29 0.75 17.88
N TYR A 194 11.12 1.50 18.64
CA TYR A 194 12.32 0.94 19.28
C TYR A 194 11.98 -0.17 20.29
N GLN A 195 10.91 0.01 21.08
CA GLN A 195 10.43 -1.04 21.98
C GLN A 195 9.97 -2.30 21.21
N ALA A 196 9.28 -2.12 20.08
CA ALA A 196 8.87 -3.23 19.22
C ALA A 196 10.08 -3.97 18.65
N LEU A 197 11.07 -3.26 18.10
CA LEU A 197 12.29 -3.86 17.58
C LEU A 197 13.10 -4.60 18.66
N PHE A 198 13.17 -4.05 19.88
CA PHE A 198 13.83 -4.71 21.00
C PHE A 198 13.16 -6.04 21.31
N HIS A 199 11.83 -6.05 21.46
CA HIS A 199 11.09 -7.27 21.74
C HIS A 199 11.10 -8.26 20.58
N LEU A 200 11.14 -7.79 19.33
CA LEU A 200 11.34 -8.65 18.16
C LEU A 200 12.70 -9.36 18.25
N LYS A 201 13.80 -8.61 18.44
CA LYS A 201 15.14 -9.19 18.59
C LYS A 201 15.22 -10.14 19.78
N GLN A 202 14.56 -9.83 20.89
CA GLN A 202 14.52 -10.70 22.05
C GLN A 202 13.77 -12.02 21.79
N LEU A 203 12.66 -11.98 21.05
CA LEU A 203 11.90 -13.18 20.67
C LEU A 203 12.72 -14.08 19.72
N VAL A 204 13.44 -13.46 18.81
CA VAL A 204 14.13 -14.11 17.70
C VAL A 204 15.50 -14.64 18.15
N PHE A 205 16.36 -13.79 18.70
CA PHE A 205 17.73 -14.15 19.13
C PHE A 205 17.83 -14.60 20.60
N GLY A 206 16.76 -14.47 21.39
CA GLY A 206 16.76 -14.75 22.84
C GLY A 206 17.45 -13.69 23.71
N GLN A 207 18.16 -12.75 23.10
CA GLN A 207 18.82 -11.61 23.75
C GLN A 207 18.67 -10.37 22.88
N ALA A 208 18.54 -9.21 23.52
CA ALA A 208 18.51 -7.92 22.84
C ALA A 208 19.18 -6.87 23.72
N ASP A 209 19.93 -5.97 23.10
CA ASP A 209 20.52 -4.79 23.73
C ASP A 209 19.99 -3.54 23.02
N PHE A 210 19.36 -2.64 23.79
CA PHE A 210 18.86 -1.37 23.27
C PHE A 210 19.98 -0.49 22.71
N GLN A 211 21.20 -0.57 23.24
CA GLN A 211 22.34 0.23 22.75
C GLN A 211 22.82 -0.23 21.36
N GLN A 212 22.48 -1.46 20.97
CA GLN A 212 22.86 -2.07 19.69
C GLN A 212 21.67 -2.13 18.72
N LEU A 213 20.58 -1.41 19.00
CA LEU A 213 19.41 -1.39 18.13
C LEU A 213 19.66 -0.47 16.93
N ASP A 214 19.98 -1.07 15.80
CA ASP A 214 19.95 -0.39 14.51
C ASP A 214 18.51 -0.34 13.96
N ALA A 215 17.96 0.87 13.85
CA ALA A 215 16.64 1.13 13.26
C ALA A 215 16.67 1.21 11.73
N THR A 216 17.86 1.17 11.09
CA THR A 216 17.97 1.19 9.64
C THR A 216 17.69 -0.18 9.03
N THR A 217 18.06 -1.27 9.72
CA THR A 217 17.73 -2.65 9.34
C THR A 217 16.21 -2.87 9.39
N SER A 218 15.63 -3.39 8.29
CA SER A 218 14.19 -3.63 8.25
C SER A 218 13.76 -4.84 9.11
N PRO A 219 12.52 -4.89 9.60
CA PRO A 219 12.00 -6.03 10.34
C PRO A 219 12.13 -7.37 9.59
N ILE A 220 11.98 -7.37 8.26
CA ILE A 220 12.16 -8.57 7.42
C ILE A 220 13.63 -8.99 7.41
N GLN A 221 14.57 -8.05 7.29
CA GLN A 221 16.00 -8.34 7.33
C GLN A 221 16.44 -8.88 8.70
N ILE A 222 15.84 -8.41 9.80
CA ILE A 222 16.06 -8.99 11.15
C ILE A 222 15.69 -10.47 11.17
N LEU A 223 14.56 -10.85 10.57
CA LEU A 223 14.18 -12.27 10.45
C LEU A 223 15.15 -13.05 9.56
N CYS A 224 15.58 -12.47 8.44
CA CYS A 224 16.57 -13.12 7.58
C CYS A 224 17.91 -13.34 8.29
N GLN A 225 18.35 -12.40 9.13
CA GLN A 225 19.58 -12.54 9.91
C GLN A 225 19.51 -13.70 10.91
N ASP A 226 18.39 -13.85 11.62
CA ASP A 226 18.16 -14.96 12.55
C ASP A 226 18.10 -16.33 11.87
N LEU A 227 17.42 -16.37 10.74
CA LEU A 227 17.25 -17.59 9.96
C LEU A 227 18.48 -17.92 9.11
N GLU A 228 19.58 -17.15 9.22
CA GLU A 228 20.79 -17.29 8.40
C GLU A 228 20.48 -17.30 6.88
N ILE A 229 19.45 -16.54 6.50
CA ILE A 229 19.02 -16.38 5.11
C ILE A 229 19.93 -15.35 4.44
N ASP A 230 20.77 -15.81 3.53
CA ASP A 230 21.45 -14.94 2.58
C ASP A 230 20.44 -14.41 1.56
N HIS A 231 19.92 -13.21 1.83
CA HIS A 231 18.97 -12.53 0.97
C HIS A 231 19.62 -11.84 -0.24
N THR A 232 20.96 -11.82 -0.33
CA THR A 232 21.71 -11.25 -1.45
C THR A 232 22.00 -12.28 -2.55
N SER A 233 21.96 -13.56 -2.21
CA SER A 233 22.05 -14.67 -3.15
C SER A 233 20.80 -14.76 -4.05
N GLU A 234 20.99 -14.96 -5.36
CA GLU A 234 19.89 -15.30 -6.28
C GLU A 234 19.40 -16.74 -6.09
N GLY A 235 20.24 -17.61 -5.53
CA GLY A 235 19.95 -19.02 -5.30
C GLY A 235 19.18 -19.25 -4.00
N ALA A 236 18.04 -19.94 -4.10
CA ALA A 236 17.25 -20.37 -2.96
C ALA A 236 17.96 -21.53 -2.22
N ARG A 237 18.67 -21.25 -1.12
CA ARG A 237 19.02 -22.29 -0.16
C ARG A 237 17.81 -22.58 0.71
N ARG A 238 17.45 -23.85 0.85
CA ARG A 238 16.44 -24.28 1.82
C ARG A 238 17.00 -24.09 3.22
N VAL A 239 16.41 -23.16 3.97
CA VAL A 239 16.69 -23.00 5.39
C VAL A 239 15.71 -23.87 6.17
N ILE A 240 16.24 -24.68 7.09
CA ILE A 240 15.41 -25.40 8.05
C ILE A 240 15.04 -24.41 9.14
N LEU A 241 13.75 -24.06 9.23
CA LEU A 241 13.28 -23.12 10.24
C LEU A 241 13.49 -23.70 11.66
N PRO A 242 14.10 -22.94 12.58
CA PRO A 242 14.28 -23.38 13.96
C PRO A 242 12.92 -23.67 14.63
N PRO A 243 12.80 -24.69 15.50
CA PRO A 243 11.56 -24.99 16.23
C PRO A 243 11.00 -23.80 17.02
N ARG A 244 11.89 -22.93 17.54
CA ARG A 244 11.53 -21.70 18.25
C ARG A 244 10.84 -20.68 17.35
N PHE A 245 11.30 -20.53 16.11
CA PHE A 245 10.68 -19.64 15.14
C PHE A 245 9.26 -20.12 14.81
N ILE A 246 9.11 -21.42 14.56
CA ILE A 246 7.82 -22.04 14.23
C ILE A 246 6.78 -21.83 15.34
N SER A 247 7.17 -21.87 16.62
CA SER A 247 6.23 -21.69 17.73
C SER A 247 5.66 -20.27 17.86
N TYR A 248 6.33 -19.25 17.30
CA TYR A 248 5.92 -17.84 17.42
C TYR A 248 5.67 -17.16 16.07
N MET A 249 5.81 -17.85 14.94
CA MET A 249 5.68 -17.26 13.61
C MET A 249 4.32 -16.59 13.38
N ASP A 250 3.25 -17.13 13.97
CA ASP A 250 1.89 -16.60 13.90
C ASP A 250 1.74 -15.26 14.64
N ASP A 251 2.66 -14.92 15.54
CA ASP A 251 2.74 -13.59 16.17
C ASP A 251 3.80 -12.71 15.50
N ILE A 252 4.95 -13.29 15.12
CA ILE A 252 6.07 -12.54 14.53
C ILE A 252 5.70 -11.93 13.18
N LEU A 253 5.15 -12.72 12.24
CA LEU A 253 4.90 -12.27 10.87
C LEU A 253 3.87 -11.13 10.79
N PRO A 254 2.70 -11.21 11.44
CA PRO A 254 1.76 -10.08 11.48
C PRO A 254 2.36 -8.83 12.13
N GLY A 255 3.17 -8.99 13.19
CA GLY A 255 3.87 -7.85 13.80
C GLY A 255 4.90 -7.21 12.84
N VAL A 256 5.61 -8.02 12.06
CA VAL A 256 6.53 -7.56 11.01
C VAL A 256 5.78 -6.84 9.89
N VAL A 257 4.58 -7.28 9.51
CA VAL A 257 3.71 -6.53 8.58
C VAL A 257 3.38 -5.15 9.15
N ILE A 258 2.97 -5.08 10.42
CA ILE A 258 2.64 -3.81 11.08
C ILE A 258 3.84 -2.86 11.11
N LEU A 259 5.04 -3.36 11.45
CA LEU A 259 6.26 -2.55 11.42
C LEU A 259 6.67 -2.16 9.98
N THR A 260 6.38 -2.99 8.99
CA THR A 260 6.62 -2.64 7.58
C THR A 260 5.69 -1.50 7.16
N ILE A 261 4.41 -1.52 7.55
CA ILE A 261 3.50 -0.38 7.34
C ILE A 261 4.01 0.88 8.06
N PHE A 262 4.48 0.74 9.30
CA PHE A 262 5.13 1.83 10.01
C PHE A 262 6.28 2.42 9.18
N ASP A 263 7.16 1.60 8.60
CA ASP A 263 8.32 2.06 7.84
C ASP A 263 7.99 2.79 6.53
N ILE A 264 6.82 2.55 5.94
CA ILE A 264 6.50 3.02 4.57
C ILE A 264 5.40 4.08 4.51
N ILE A 265 4.54 4.22 5.52
CA ILE A 265 3.34 5.09 5.46
C ILE A 265 3.65 6.55 5.10
N ASP A 266 4.83 7.03 5.46
CA ASP A 266 5.33 8.39 5.22
C ASP A 266 6.39 8.47 4.11
N LYS A 267 6.57 7.40 3.34
CA LYS A 267 7.59 7.28 2.30
C LYS A 267 6.99 7.14 0.90
N PRO A 268 7.62 7.73 -0.12
CA PRO A 268 7.22 7.49 -1.51
C PRO A 268 7.39 6.01 -1.85
N GLY A 269 6.54 5.50 -2.76
CA GLY A 269 6.54 4.08 -3.16
C GLY A 269 7.88 3.57 -3.69
N THR A 270 8.73 4.46 -4.22
CA THR A 270 10.09 4.13 -4.69
C THR A 270 11.02 3.67 -3.56
N GLU A 271 10.75 4.04 -2.30
CA GLU A 271 11.58 3.65 -1.15
C GLU A 271 11.15 2.32 -0.51
N TRP A 272 9.99 1.77 -0.89
CA TRP A 272 9.41 0.59 -0.23
C TRP A 272 10.20 -0.69 -0.47
N GLU A 273 10.80 -0.85 -1.65
CA GLU A 273 11.58 -2.04 -2.03
C GLU A 273 12.68 -2.37 -1.00
N LYS A 274 13.34 -1.33 -0.45
CA LYS A 274 14.40 -1.49 0.56
C LYS A 274 13.88 -2.14 1.85
N ARG A 275 12.61 -1.91 2.21
CA ARG A 275 11.98 -2.49 3.41
C ARG A 275 11.55 -3.94 3.19
N LEU A 276 11.32 -4.33 1.93
CA LEU A 276 10.90 -5.66 1.49
C LEU A 276 12.08 -6.60 1.17
N LEU A 277 13.33 -6.14 1.30
CA LEU A 277 14.52 -6.95 1.08
C LEU A 277 14.51 -8.21 1.94
N GLY A 278 14.70 -9.38 1.30
CA GLY A 278 14.65 -10.69 1.95
C GLY A 278 13.28 -11.37 1.98
N LEU A 279 12.20 -10.66 1.65
CA LEU A 279 10.84 -11.19 1.64
C LEU A 279 10.72 -12.48 0.81
N ARG A 280 11.30 -12.50 -0.38
CA ARG A 280 11.32 -13.69 -1.27
C ARG A 280 11.80 -14.93 -0.54
N HIS A 281 12.97 -14.84 0.05
CA HIS A 281 13.64 -15.96 0.70
C HIS A 281 12.91 -16.37 1.98
N LEU A 282 12.40 -15.39 2.75
CA LEU A 282 11.60 -15.65 3.94
C LEU A 282 10.33 -16.45 3.60
N MET A 283 9.56 -16.03 2.58
CA MET A 283 8.34 -16.72 2.17
C MET A 283 8.62 -18.14 1.65
N GLN A 284 9.73 -18.34 0.94
CA GLN A 284 10.14 -19.66 0.47
C GLN A 284 10.52 -20.60 1.61
N SER A 285 11.17 -20.09 2.66
CA SER A 285 11.50 -20.87 3.86
C SER A 285 10.24 -21.27 4.64
N ILE A 286 9.25 -20.39 4.73
CA ILE A 286 7.95 -20.68 5.37
C ILE A 286 7.20 -21.77 4.60
N LEU A 287 7.20 -21.74 3.26
CA LEU A 287 6.56 -22.77 2.43
C LEU A 287 7.22 -24.15 2.60
N ALA A 288 8.52 -24.20 2.91
CA ALA A 288 9.27 -25.45 3.07
C ALA A 288 8.99 -26.18 4.39
N LEU A 289 8.12 -25.64 5.26
CA LEU A 289 7.75 -26.26 6.52
C LEU A 289 7.06 -27.62 6.28
N PRO A 290 7.44 -28.70 7.00
CA PRO A 290 6.78 -29.98 6.86
C PRO A 290 5.29 -29.85 7.20
N THR A 291 4.42 -30.01 6.21
CA THR A 291 2.98 -30.00 6.42
C THR A 291 2.56 -31.32 7.07
N SER A 292 1.48 -31.26 7.85
CA SER A 292 0.81 -32.43 8.45
C SER A 292 0.68 -33.59 7.43
N PRO A 293 0.67 -34.87 7.86
CA PRO A 293 0.50 -36.04 6.97
C PRO A 293 -0.76 -36.03 6.09
N ASP A 294 -1.71 -35.10 6.31
CA ASP A 294 -2.97 -34.96 5.58
C ASP A 294 -2.89 -34.25 4.20
N ASN A 295 -1.69 -34.07 3.62
CA ASN A 295 -1.49 -33.56 2.24
C ASN A 295 -2.09 -32.16 1.91
N SER A 296 -2.66 -31.43 2.87
CA SER A 296 -3.10 -30.04 2.66
C SER A 296 -1.99 -29.07 3.10
N SER A 297 -1.23 -28.57 2.13
CA SER A 297 -0.14 -27.62 2.34
C SER A 297 -0.63 -26.18 2.59
N THR A 298 -1.59 -26.00 3.49
CA THR A 298 -2.15 -24.68 3.80
C THR A 298 -1.39 -24.00 4.94
N MET A 299 -1.02 -22.74 4.75
CA MET A 299 -0.43 -21.91 5.80
C MET A 299 -1.47 -21.65 6.90
N SER A 300 -0.99 -21.38 8.12
CA SER A 300 -1.85 -20.86 9.19
C SER A 300 -2.52 -19.55 8.73
N HIS A 301 -3.68 -19.23 9.29
CA HIS A 301 -4.41 -18.00 8.92
C HIS A 301 -3.55 -16.74 9.12
N ALA A 302 -2.77 -16.68 10.21
CA ALA A 302 -1.83 -15.58 10.49
C ALA A 302 -0.79 -15.38 9.38
N LEU A 303 -0.24 -16.49 8.85
CA LEU A 303 0.69 -16.46 7.73
C LEU A 303 0.01 -16.06 6.43
N GLN A 304 -1.22 -16.54 6.16
CA GLN A 304 -1.98 -16.16 4.97
C GLN A 304 -2.24 -14.66 4.92
N VAL A 305 -2.74 -14.06 6.02
CA VAL A 305 -3.02 -12.62 6.04
C VAL A 305 -1.74 -11.79 5.94
N SER A 306 -0.63 -12.28 6.50
CA SER A 306 0.67 -11.62 6.37
C SER A 306 1.19 -11.67 4.93
N PHE A 307 1.06 -12.82 4.28
CA PHE A 307 1.45 -13.02 2.88
C PHE A 307 0.73 -12.05 1.94
N TRP A 308 -0.59 -11.90 2.07
CA TRP A 308 -1.35 -11.02 1.16
C TRP A 308 -1.07 -9.54 1.38
N ASN A 309 -0.77 -9.11 2.60
CA ASN A 309 -0.27 -7.77 2.86
C ASN A 309 1.08 -7.54 2.17
N PHE A 310 2.04 -8.48 2.31
CA PHE A 310 3.31 -8.37 1.60
C PHE A 310 3.16 -8.43 0.08
N ALA A 311 2.23 -9.23 -0.46
CA ALA A 311 1.90 -9.30 -1.88
C ALA A 311 1.46 -7.96 -2.44
N TYR A 312 0.56 -7.29 -1.72
CA TYR A 312 0.12 -5.97 -2.07
C TYR A 312 1.28 -4.96 -2.05
N LEU A 313 2.07 -4.92 -0.96
CA LEU A 313 3.19 -3.98 -0.83
C LEU A 313 4.26 -4.19 -1.91
N ASP A 314 4.61 -5.43 -2.21
CA ASP A 314 5.59 -5.79 -3.23
C ASP A 314 5.11 -5.37 -4.62
N CYS A 315 3.85 -5.62 -4.96
CA CYS A 315 3.26 -5.17 -6.22
C CYS A 315 3.46 -3.66 -6.45
N PHE A 316 3.11 -2.82 -5.48
CA PHE A 316 3.20 -1.37 -5.66
C PHE A 316 4.61 -0.81 -5.53
N ALA A 317 5.48 -1.44 -4.73
CA ALA A 317 6.91 -1.13 -4.71
C ALA A 317 7.55 -1.42 -6.08
N SER A 318 7.22 -2.56 -6.69
CA SER A 318 7.69 -2.96 -8.02
C SER A 318 7.17 -2.05 -9.13
N TYR A 319 5.89 -1.66 -9.07
CA TYR A 319 5.33 -0.68 -10.00
C TYR A 319 6.08 0.65 -9.92
N ALA A 320 6.25 1.20 -8.71
CA ALA A 320 6.90 2.49 -8.51
C ALA A 320 8.36 2.50 -8.97
N ASN A 321 9.09 1.39 -8.78
CA ASN A 321 10.49 1.25 -9.17
C ASN A 321 10.69 0.72 -10.60
N ARG A 322 9.61 0.28 -11.26
CA ARG A 322 9.66 -0.45 -12.55
C ARG A 322 10.64 -1.61 -12.51
N ARG A 323 10.52 -2.43 -11.47
CA ARG A 323 11.32 -3.63 -11.24
C ARG A 323 10.42 -4.84 -11.09
N ARG A 324 11.01 -6.02 -11.21
CA ARG A 324 10.32 -7.28 -10.89
C ARG A 324 9.89 -7.30 -9.42
N THR A 325 8.86 -8.09 -9.15
CA THR A 325 8.37 -8.37 -7.80
C THR A 325 9.41 -9.16 -7.03
N CYS A 326 9.59 -8.83 -5.74
CA CYS A 326 10.44 -9.60 -4.85
C CYS A 326 9.91 -11.03 -4.74
N MET A 327 8.59 -11.18 -4.58
CA MET A 327 7.94 -12.47 -4.58
C MET A 327 7.83 -13.04 -5.99
N ASP A 328 8.08 -14.34 -6.07
CA ASP A 328 8.00 -15.07 -7.33
C ASP A 328 6.54 -15.40 -7.64
N ALA A 329 5.93 -14.60 -8.52
CA ALA A 329 4.53 -14.73 -8.92
C ALA A 329 4.21 -16.05 -9.65
N TYR A 330 5.23 -16.80 -10.08
CA TYR A 330 5.06 -18.08 -10.78
C TYR A 330 5.26 -19.29 -9.86
N LYS A 331 5.59 -19.07 -8.58
CA LYS A 331 5.66 -20.13 -7.58
C LYS A 331 4.27 -20.45 -7.02
N PHE A 332 3.44 -21.11 -7.82
CA PHE A 332 2.01 -21.33 -7.52
C PHE A 332 1.75 -22.09 -6.20
N ASP A 333 2.65 -22.97 -5.77
CA ASP A 333 2.58 -23.63 -4.46
C ASP A 333 2.49 -22.62 -3.31
N LEU A 334 3.19 -21.49 -3.42
CA LEU A 334 3.17 -20.44 -2.40
C LEU A 334 1.79 -19.80 -2.30
N PHE A 335 1.16 -19.49 -3.44
CA PHE A 335 -0.17 -18.88 -3.49
C PHE A 335 -1.27 -19.86 -3.08
N ARG A 336 -1.15 -21.14 -3.44
CA ARG A 336 -2.02 -22.22 -2.95
C ARG A 336 -1.93 -22.35 -1.43
N ALA A 337 -0.72 -22.37 -0.89
CA ALA A 337 -0.49 -22.41 0.53
C ALA A 337 -1.05 -21.17 1.24
N ALA A 338 -1.03 -20.01 0.58
CA ALA A 338 -1.65 -18.77 1.04
C ALA A 338 -3.19 -18.72 0.84
N GLY A 339 -3.82 -19.83 0.44
CA GLY A 339 -5.27 -19.97 0.34
C GLY A 339 -5.89 -19.54 -1.00
N LEU A 340 -5.10 -19.33 -2.05
CA LEU A 340 -5.61 -19.06 -3.40
C LEU A 340 -5.98 -20.36 -4.11
N ALA A 341 -7.19 -20.44 -4.66
CA ALA A 341 -7.66 -21.60 -5.41
C ALA A 341 -7.19 -21.52 -6.88
N ILE A 342 -6.00 -22.06 -7.16
CA ILE A 342 -5.42 -22.15 -8.51
C ILE A 342 -4.94 -23.56 -8.83
N ASP A 343 -4.98 -23.94 -10.11
CA ASP A 343 -4.41 -25.18 -10.62
C ASP A 343 -2.88 -25.11 -10.76
N ASP A 344 -2.26 -26.19 -11.24
CA ASP A 344 -0.81 -26.25 -11.51
C ASP A 344 -0.34 -25.34 -12.65
N GLY A 345 -1.27 -24.89 -13.51
CA GLY A 345 -1.02 -23.88 -14.54
C GLY A 345 -1.19 -22.45 -14.05
N GLY A 346 -1.61 -22.25 -12.79
CA GLY A 346 -1.90 -20.93 -12.22
C GLY A 346 -3.27 -20.37 -12.60
N ASN A 347 -4.17 -21.16 -13.18
CA ASN A 347 -5.53 -20.74 -13.53
C ASN A 347 -6.45 -20.84 -12.31
N PHE A 348 -7.36 -19.87 -12.17
CA PHE A 348 -8.34 -19.85 -11.09
C PHE A 348 -9.30 -21.04 -11.18
N LEU A 349 -9.42 -21.76 -10.08
CA LEU A 349 -10.39 -22.84 -9.92
C LEU A 349 -11.75 -22.23 -9.54
N SER A 350 -12.82 -22.62 -10.23
CA SER A 350 -14.19 -22.28 -9.82
C SER A 350 -14.52 -22.96 -8.49
N SER A 351 -14.32 -22.24 -7.38
CA SER A 351 -14.72 -22.69 -6.05
C SER A 351 -16.23 -22.58 -5.92
N ARG A 352 -16.95 -23.63 -6.30
CA ARG A 352 -18.40 -23.72 -6.11
C ARG A 352 -18.75 -24.94 -5.27
N SER A 353 -18.25 -24.96 -4.03
CA SER A 353 -18.89 -25.79 -3.00
C SER A 353 -20.10 -25.03 -2.46
N PRO A 354 -21.34 -25.50 -2.68
CA PRO A 354 -22.55 -24.80 -2.24
C PRO A 354 -22.70 -24.71 -0.71
N SER A 355 -21.83 -25.40 0.06
CA SER A 355 -21.90 -25.46 1.52
C SER A 355 -20.89 -24.57 2.26
N SER A 356 -19.92 -23.96 1.57
CA SER A 356 -18.94 -23.06 2.22
C SER A 356 -19.42 -21.61 2.19
N PRO A 357 -19.29 -20.84 3.29
CA PRO A 357 -19.58 -19.41 3.27
C PRO A 357 -18.74 -18.73 2.19
N ARG A 358 -19.39 -17.82 1.46
CA ARG A 358 -18.79 -17.11 0.34
C ARG A 358 -17.69 -16.17 0.86
N ARG A 359 -16.45 -16.39 0.43
CA ARG A 359 -15.26 -15.63 0.85
C ARG A 359 -14.88 -14.61 -0.21
N ASP A 360 -15.53 -13.44 -0.18
CA ASP A 360 -15.32 -12.38 -1.18
C ASP A 360 -13.89 -11.83 -1.22
N ASP A 361 -13.13 -11.96 -0.13
CA ASP A 361 -11.71 -11.62 -0.06
C ASP A 361 -10.85 -12.38 -1.08
N THR A 362 -11.27 -13.59 -1.48
CA THR A 362 -10.57 -14.40 -2.48
C THR A 362 -10.46 -13.72 -3.84
N PHE A 363 -11.43 -12.87 -4.21
CA PHE A 363 -11.36 -12.12 -5.46
C PHE A 363 -10.31 -11.01 -5.40
N LEU A 364 -10.20 -10.29 -4.27
CA LEU A 364 -9.14 -9.31 -4.07
C LEU A 364 -7.75 -9.96 -4.09
N ARG A 365 -7.62 -11.14 -3.47
CA ARG A 365 -6.41 -11.97 -3.56
C ARG A 365 -6.11 -12.35 -5.01
N GLY A 366 -7.12 -12.74 -5.78
CA GLY A 366 -6.99 -13.06 -7.20
C GLY A 366 -6.47 -11.91 -8.06
N ILE A 367 -7.06 -10.71 -7.96
CA ILE A 367 -6.56 -9.57 -8.73
C ILE A 367 -5.17 -9.12 -8.27
N THR A 368 -4.86 -9.22 -6.96
CA THR A 368 -3.50 -8.95 -6.44
C THR A 368 -2.47 -9.92 -7.05
N PHE A 369 -2.81 -11.20 -7.17
CA PHE A 369 -1.97 -12.20 -7.83
C PHE A 369 -1.73 -11.89 -9.32
N ILE A 370 -2.77 -11.47 -10.04
CA ILE A 370 -2.62 -11.06 -11.44
C ILE A 370 -1.74 -9.81 -11.55
N LEU A 371 -1.92 -8.84 -10.66
CA LEU A 371 -1.11 -7.62 -10.63
C LEU A 371 0.38 -7.91 -10.40
N LEU A 372 0.75 -8.85 -9.53
CA LEU A 372 2.16 -9.26 -9.37
C LEU A 372 2.78 -9.74 -10.69
N LYS A 373 2.05 -10.56 -11.45
CA LYS A 373 2.49 -11.03 -12.78
C LYS A 373 2.56 -9.89 -13.78
N LEU A 374 1.60 -8.96 -13.74
CA LEU A 374 1.60 -7.76 -14.57
C LEU A 374 2.80 -6.87 -14.28
N MET A 375 3.21 -6.69 -13.02
CA MET A 375 4.41 -5.93 -12.67
C MET A 375 5.69 -6.56 -13.23
N ASN A 376 5.80 -7.88 -13.18
CA ASN A 376 6.91 -8.61 -13.79
C ASN A 376 6.94 -8.43 -15.31
N PHE A 377 5.79 -8.48 -15.97
CA PHE A 377 5.66 -8.20 -17.41
C PHE A 377 6.12 -6.77 -17.74
N ILE A 378 5.69 -5.75 -16.99
CA ILE A 378 6.09 -4.35 -17.23
C ILE A 378 7.60 -4.17 -17.07
N ALA A 379 8.19 -4.78 -16.04
CA ALA A 379 9.63 -4.72 -15.81
C ALA A 379 10.40 -5.34 -17.00
N GLU A 380 9.98 -6.51 -17.48
CA GLU A 380 10.60 -7.18 -18.63
C GLU A 380 10.38 -6.41 -19.94
N PHE A 381 9.18 -5.87 -20.15
CA PHE A 381 8.85 -5.04 -21.31
C PHE A 381 9.80 -3.83 -21.39
N LYS A 382 10.09 -3.18 -20.25
CA LYS A 382 11.00 -2.05 -20.16
C LYS A 382 12.45 -2.43 -20.48
N GLU A 383 12.97 -3.52 -19.90
CA GLU A 383 14.34 -4.00 -20.15
C GLU A 383 14.58 -4.26 -21.65
N ILE A 384 13.58 -4.83 -22.33
CA ILE A 384 13.64 -5.11 -23.76
C ILE A 384 13.58 -3.82 -24.60
N GLN A 385 12.72 -2.85 -24.24
CA GLN A 385 12.67 -1.55 -24.92
C GLN A 385 14.00 -0.78 -24.79
N GLN A 386 14.60 -0.79 -23.59
CA GLN A 386 15.87 -0.09 -23.34
C GLN A 386 17.04 -0.72 -24.10
N SER A 387 17.11 -2.04 -24.16
CA SER A 387 18.14 -2.76 -24.92
C SER A 387 17.99 -2.56 -26.44
N ALA A 388 16.77 -2.49 -26.96
CA ALA A 388 16.52 -2.18 -28.37
C ALA A 388 16.98 -0.75 -28.74
N THR A 389 16.73 0.23 -27.86
CA THR A 389 17.08 1.64 -28.09
C THR A 389 18.60 1.90 -27.96
N ALA A 390 19.31 1.11 -27.14
CA ALA A 390 20.76 1.19 -27.01
C ALA A 390 21.53 0.60 -28.22
N MET A 391 20.89 -0.31 -28.97
CA MET A 391 21.45 -0.93 -30.19
C MET A 391 21.24 -0.07 -31.44
N SER A 392 20.37 0.94 -31.41
CA SER A 392 20.15 1.88 -32.51
C SER A 392 21.10 3.09 -32.43
N SER A 393 22.39 2.87 -32.71
CA SER A 393 23.27 3.90 -33.28
C SER A 393 22.87 4.10 -34.76
N PRO A 394 23.02 5.27 -35.41
CA PRO A 394 22.46 5.50 -36.74
C PRO A 394 23.25 4.70 -37.79
N VAL A 395 22.78 3.49 -38.08
CA VAL A 395 23.25 2.70 -39.22
C VAL A 395 22.45 3.13 -40.45
N PRO A 396 23.10 3.47 -41.59
CA PRO A 396 22.40 3.84 -42.82
C PRO A 396 21.47 2.73 -43.32
N ASP A 397 20.36 3.14 -43.96
CA ASP A 397 19.15 2.42 -44.40
C ASP A 397 19.28 1.11 -45.20
N PHE A 398 20.42 0.41 -45.21
CA PHE A 398 20.64 -0.78 -46.05
C PHE A 398 20.66 -2.13 -45.32
N LEU A 399 20.39 -2.18 -44.01
CA LEU A 399 20.30 -3.43 -43.23
C LEU A 399 18.94 -3.63 -42.51
N SER A 400 17.86 -3.03 -43.02
CA SER A 400 16.50 -3.16 -42.45
C SER A 400 15.86 -4.56 -42.55
N ASN A 401 16.60 -5.57 -43.03
CA ASN A 401 16.11 -6.93 -43.24
C ASN A 401 16.70 -7.97 -42.27
N ILE A 402 17.28 -7.54 -41.15
CA ILE A 402 17.66 -8.47 -40.08
C ILE A 402 16.45 -8.65 -39.17
N SER A 403 15.86 -9.85 -39.20
CA SER A 403 14.73 -10.26 -38.36
C SER A 403 14.98 -9.86 -36.90
N VAL A 404 14.07 -9.06 -36.33
CA VAL A 404 14.00 -8.78 -34.90
C VAL A 404 13.38 -10.02 -34.21
N PRO A 405 14.15 -10.87 -33.51
CA PRO A 405 13.59 -12.03 -32.86
C PRO A 405 13.50 -11.70 -31.37
N GLN A 406 12.34 -11.18 -30.90
CA GLN A 406 11.95 -11.17 -29.46
C GLN A 406 10.56 -10.55 -29.15
N SER A 407 9.88 -9.88 -30.10
CA SER A 407 8.55 -9.29 -29.87
C SER A 407 7.41 -10.32 -29.70
N SER A 408 7.59 -11.55 -30.19
CA SER A 408 6.57 -12.60 -30.12
C SER A 408 6.33 -13.13 -28.71
N GLY A 409 7.37 -13.21 -27.87
CA GLY A 409 7.25 -13.71 -26.49
C GLY A 409 6.44 -12.76 -25.59
N LEU A 410 6.75 -11.46 -25.64
CA LEU A 410 6.02 -10.43 -24.90
C LEU A 410 4.56 -10.33 -25.35
N ALA A 411 4.29 -10.45 -26.66
CA ALA A 411 2.94 -10.52 -27.17
C ALA A 411 2.17 -11.71 -26.58
N VAL A 412 2.76 -12.90 -26.51
CA VAL A 412 2.11 -14.07 -25.92
C VAL A 412 1.81 -13.86 -24.43
N ILE A 413 2.78 -13.36 -23.65
CA ILE A 413 2.58 -13.09 -22.22
C ILE A 413 1.49 -12.03 -22.01
N TRP A 414 1.49 -10.97 -22.81
CA TRP A 414 0.47 -9.92 -22.75
C TRP A 414 -0.93 -10.49 -23.03
N HIS A 415 -1.10 -11.29 -24.09
CA HIS A 415 -2.39 -11.92 -24.40
C HIS A 415 -2.84 -12.87 -23.29
N GLN A 416 -1.92 -13.62 -22.69
CA GLN A 416 -2.21 -14.49 -21.55
C GLN A 416 -2.70 -13.67 -20.35
N LEU A 417 -2.05 -12.57 -20.00
CA LEU A 417 -2.47 -11.69 -18.91
C LEU A 417 -3.83 -11.04 -19.20
N VAL A 418 -4.09 -10.58 -20.42
CA VAL A 418 -5.40 -10.05 -20.83
C VAL A 418 -6.48 -11.11 -20.66
N GLN A 419 -6.24 -12.33 -21.13
CA GLN A 419 -7.17 -13.44 -20.99
C GLN A 419 -7.41 -13.78 -19.52
N GLU A 420 -6.36 -13.80 -18.70
CA GLU A 420 -6.48 -14.09 -17.28
C GLU A 420 -7.29 -13.02 -16.54
N VAL A 421 -7.02 -11.74 -16.80
CA VAL A 421 -7.80 -10.62 -16.23
C VAL A 421 -9.27 -10.71 -16.64
N ASN A 422 -9.56 -11.02 -17.91
CA ASN A 422 -10.92 -11.17 -18.41
C ASN A 422 -11.63 -12.35 -17.74
N ASN A 423 -11.02 -13.53 -17.75
CA ASN A 423 -11.60 -14.74 -17.15
C ASN A 423 -11.87 -14.55 -15.66
N TRP A 424 -10.94 -13.89 -14.94
CA TRP A 424 -11.13 -13.55 -13.53
C TRP A 424 -12.29 -12.57 -13.34
N HIS A 425 -12.40 -11.52 -14.17
CA HIS A 425 -13.48 -10.54 -14.09
C HIS A 425 -14.84 -11.17 -14.42
N ASP A 426 -14.92 -12.02 -15.43
CA ASP A 426 -16.15 -12.73 -15.81
C ASP A 426 -16.60 -13.74 -14.74
N SER A 427 -15.71 -14.10 -13.80
CA SER A 427 -16.04 -14.92 -12.64
C SER A 427 -16.59 -14.12 -11.45
N LEU A 428 -16.54 -12.78 -11.51
CA LEU A 428 -17.07 -11.93 -10.44
C LEU A 428 -18.59 -12.07 -10.36
N PRO A 429 -19.13 -12.31 -9.16
CA PRO A 429 -20.57 -12.32 -8.94
C PRO A 429 -21.15 -10.90 -8.86
N ASP A 430 -22.44 -10.76 -9.14
CA ASP A 430 -23.18 -9.48 -9.21
C ASP A 430 -23.08 -8.60 -7.95
N THR A 431 -22.66 -9.14 -6.80
CA THR A 431 -22.42 -8.32 -5.60
C THR A 431 -21.22 -7.38 -5.73
N PHE A 432 -20.33 -7.62 -6.70
CA PHE A 432 -19.25 -6.71 -7.09
C PHE A 432 -19.75 -5.63 -8.05
N GLU A 433 -21.06 -5.47 -8.25
CA GLU A 433 -21.61 -4.29 -8.88
C GLU A 433 -21.84 -3.16 -7.85
N PRO A 434 -21.62 -1.90 -8.23
CA PRO A 434 -21.92 -0.77 -7.35
C PRO A 434 -23.43 -0.66 -7.11
N TYR A 435 -23.82 -0.35 -5.87
CA TYR A 435 -25.24 -0.16 -5.55
C TYR A 435 -25.71 1.29 -5.76
N ILE A 436 -24.78 2.24 -5.90
CA ILE A 436 -25.04 3.63 -6.30
C ILE A 436 -24.10 3.98 -7.45
N ARG A 437 -24.67 4.58 -8.50
CA ARG A 437 -23.94 5.20 -9.60
C ARG A 437 -24.63 6.49 -10.02
N LEU A 438 -23.94 7.62 -9.88
CA LEU A 438 -24.40 8.93 -10.33
C LEU A 438 -23.45 9.46 -11.40
N GLU A 439 -23.88 9.51 -12.66
CA GLU A 439 -23.00 9.91 -13.78
C GLU A 439 -22.60 11.39 -13.75
N ASN A 440 -23.50 12.25 -13.27
CA ASN A 440 -23.30 13.70 -13.19
C ASN A 440 -23.72 14.19 -11.80
N PRO A 441 -22.88 14.00 -10.76
CA PRO A 441 -23.19 14.49 -9.43
C PRO A 441 -23.15 16.03 -9.43
N HIS A 442 -24.15 16.65 -8.80
CA HIS A 442 -24.31 18.10 -8.69
C HIS A 442 -24.50 18.49 -7.22
N ASP A 443 -23.82 19.56 -6.80
CA ASP A 443 -24.06 20.15 -5.48
C ASP A 443 -25.34 20.99 -5.54
N VAL A 444 -26.38 20.53 -4.83
CA VAL A 444 -27.71 21.17 -4.79
C VAL A 444 -27.70 22.42 -3.90
N VAL A 445 -26.66 22.63 -3.10
CA VAL A 445 -26.63 23.63 -2.01
C VAL A 445 -25.98 24.96 -2.42
N SER A 446 -25.23 25.02 -3.53
CA SER A 446 -24.54 26.24 -3.98
C SER A 446 -25.38 27.04 -5.02
N PRO A 447 -25.93 28.23 -4.68
CA PRO A 447 -26.85 28.98 -5.57
C PRO A 447 -26.17 29.76 -6.70
N THR A 448 -24.88 29.55 -6.96
CA THR A 448 -24.14 30.28 -7.99
C THR A 448 -24.27 29.59 -9.35
N PRO A 449 -24.59 30.31 -10.44
CA PRO A 449 -24.88 29.75 -11.77
C PRO A 449 -23.65 29.20 -12.52
N SER A 450 -22.59 28.85 -11.81
CA SER A 450 -21.40 28.17 -12.31
C SER A 450 -21.29 26.78 -11.68
N SER A 451 -22.35 25.97 -11.78
CA SER A 451 -22.31 24.56 -11.39
C SER A 451 -21.41 23.80 -12.36
N THR A 452 -20.10 23.87 -12.17
CA THR A 452 -19.16 23.03 -12.90
C THR A 452 -19.51 21.59 -12.58
N SER A 453 -20.10 20.88 -13.54
CA SER A 453 -20.36 19.45 -13.43
C SER A 453 -19.08 18.76 -12.97
N LEU A 454 -19.18 17.90 -11.95
CA LEU A 454 -18.04 17.11 -11.52
C LEU A 454 -17.54 16.27 -12.71
N PRO A 455 -16.22 16.13 -12.90
CA PRO A 455 -15.63 15.53 -14.10
C PRO A 455 -15.81 14.00 -14.17
N PHE A 456 -16.12 13.38 -13.03
CA PHE A 456 -16.22 11.95 -12.80
C PHE A 456 -17.58 11.58 -12.18
N PRO A 457 -18.06 10.35 -12.40
CA PRO A 457 -19.25 9.85 -11.72
C PRO A 457 -19.00 9.70 -10.21
N GLU A 458 -20.05 9.42 -9.45
CA GLU A 458 -19.96 8.94 -8.07
C GLU A 458 -20.38 7.47 -8.04
N ILE A 459 -19.49 6.60 -7.55
CA ILE A 459 -19.70 5.15 -7.54
C ILE A 459 -19.50 4.62 -6.12
N VAL A 460 -20.49 3.91 -5.59
CA VAL A 460 -20.47 3.40 -4.21
C VAL A 460 -20.74 1.90 -4.16
N PHE A 461 -19.92 1.20 -3.40
CA PHE A 461 -19.98 -0.24 -3.17
C PHE A 461 -20.43 -0.57 -1.76
N SER A 462 -21.08 -1.71 -1.60
CA SER A 462 -21.55 -2.19 -0.29
C SER A 462 -20.40 -2.64 0.63
N SER A 463 -19.25 -3.00 0.05
CA SER A 463 -18.08 -3.50 0.75
C SER A 463 -16.80 -2.81 0.29
N ALA A 464 -15.90 -2.54 1.24
CA ALA A 464 -14.56 -2.01 0.97
C ALA A 464 -13.74 -2.95 0.08
N THR A 465 -13.80 -4.26 0.33
CA THR A 465 -13.10 -5.26 -0.47
C THR A 465 -13.59 -5.23 -1.92
N HIS A 466 -14.91 -5.10 -2.17
CA HIS A 466 -15.44 -5.02 -3.54
C HIS A 466 -14.96 -3.77 -4.27
N ALA A 467 -15.02 -2.60 -3.63
CA ALA A 467 -14.53 -1.35 -4.20
C ALA A 467 -13.05 -1.45 -4.59
N ALA A 468 -12.21 -1.97 -3.69
CA ALA A 468 -10.79 -2.16 -3.95
C ALA A 468 -10.53 -3.18 -5.07
N THR A 469 -11.27 -4.30 -5.08
CA THR A 469 -11.17 -5.32 -6.14
C THR A 469 -11.45 -4.75 -7.52
N VAL A 470 -12.55 -4.00 -7.68
CA VAL A 470 -12.91 -3.41 -8.97
C VAL A 470 -11.93 -2.31 -9.38
N ALA A 471 -11.53 -1.43 -8.45
CA ALA A 471 -10.54 -0.39 -8.76
C ALA A 471 -9.18 -0.98 -9.20
N LEU A 472 -8.72 -2.06 -8.57
CA LEU A 472 -7.50 -2.75 -8.95
C LEU A 472 -7.62 -3.49 -10.29
N TYR A 473 -8.81 -3.99 -10.62
CA TYR A 473 -9.10 -4.53 -11.95
C TYR A 473 -9.01 -3.44 -13.03
N ASP A 474 -9.68 -2.31 -12.84
CA ASP A 474 -9.65 -1.20 -13.79
C ASP A 474 -8.22 -0.66 -13.96
N PHE A 475 -7.46 -0.60 -12.86
CA PHE A 475 -6.03 -0.30 -12.90
C PHE A 475 -5.24 -1.32 -13.74
N ALA A 476 -5.41 -2.63 -13.50
CA ALA A 476 -4.76 -3.68 -14.29
C ALA A 476 -5.08 -3.56 -15.79
N ARG A 477 -6.35 -3.27 -16.13
CA ARG A 477 -6.81 -3.06 -17.51
C ARG A 477 -6.14 -1.88 -18.17
N ILE A 478 -6.10 -0.72 -17.52
CA ILE A 478 -5.41 0.46 -18.06
C ILE A 478 -3.94 0.14 -18.30
N ILE A 479 -3.26 -0.47 -17.34
CA ILE A 479 -1.84 -0.79 -17.45
C ILE A 479 -1.58 -1.78 -18.59
N LEU A 480 -2.42 -2.79 -18.79
CA LEU A 480 -2.32 -3.69 -19.95
C LEU A 480 -2.53 -2.96 -21.27
N LEU A 481 -3.54 -2.08 -21.36
CA LEU A 481 -3.83 -1.30 -22.57
C LEU A 481 -2.67 -0.37 -22.94
N LEU A 482 -2.07 0.30 -21.96
CA LEU A 482 -0.93 1.20 -22.15
C LEU A 482 0.36 0.47 -22.53
N ASN A 483 0.46 -0.84 -22.25
CA ASN A 483 1.63 -1.67 -22.56
C ASN A 483 1.32 -2.75 -23.60
N LYS A 484 0.36 -2.50 -24.49
CA LYS A 484 0.03 -3.42 -25.59
C LYS A 484 1.19 -3.53 -26.59
N PRO A 485 1.73 -4.74 -26.86
CA PRO A 485 2.78 -4.91 -27.86
C PRO A 485 2.30 -4.54 -29.26
N HIS A 486 3.14 -3.85 -30.03
CA HIS A 486 2.80 -3.45 -31.40
C HIS A 486 2.79 -4.64 -32.36
N ASP A 487 1.74 -4.73 -33.18
CA ASP A 487 1.71 -5.65 -34.30
C ASP A 487 2.49 -5.08 -35.50
N SER A 488 3.63 -5.71 -35.81
CA SER A 488 4.49 -5.33 -36.93
C SER A 488 3.80 -5.44 -38.29
N GLN A 489 2.74 -6.24 -38.42
CA GLN A 489 1.99 -6.43 -39.67
C GLN A 489 0.82 -5.46 -39.85
N SER A 490 0.47 -4.70 -38.81
CA SER A 490 -0.64 -3.75 -38.82
C SER A 490 -0.37 -2.55 -39.73
N VAL A 491 -1.31 -2.23 -40.62
CA VAL A 491 -1.25 -1.04 -41.50
C VAL A 491 -1.60 0.21 -40.68
N ALA A 492 -1.12 1.38 -41.09
CA ALA A 492 -1.34 2.65 -40.37
C ALA A 492 -2.81 2.93 -40.01
N ARG A 493 -3.76 2.54 -40.87
CA ARG A 493 -5.20 2.66 -40.59
C ARG A 493 -5.63 1.78 -39.42
N ASP A 494 -5.17 0.53 -39.38
CA ASP A 494 -5.53 -0.44 -38.35
C ASP A 494 -4.97 0.02 -36.99
N ARG A 495 -3.73 0.51 -36.98
CA ARG A 495 -3.13 1.15 -35.79
C ARG A 495 -3.96 2.33 -35.28
N LEU A 496 -4.42 3.21 -36.18
CA LEU A 496 -5.24 4.36 -35.78
C LEU A 496 -6.59 3.95 -35.17
N VAL A 497 -7.23 2.90 -35.70
CA VAL A 497 -8.46 2.36 -35.12
C VAL A 497 -8.19 1.77 -33.74
N GLU A 498 -7.15 0.95 -33.63
CA GLU A 498 -6.71 0.34 -32.38
C GLU A 498 -6.39 1.39 -31.31
N TYR A 499 -5.66 2.46 -31.64
CA TYR A 499 -5.37 3.53 -30.69
C TYR A 499 -6.64 4.23 -30.19
N ARG A 500 -7.64 4.44 -31.05
CA ARG A 500 -8.93 5.03 -30.65
C ARG A 500 -9.69 4.11 -29.69
N GLU A 501 -9.66 2.80 -29.94
CA GLU A 501 -10.29 1.81 -29.06
C GLU A 501 -9.59 1.78 -27.69
N ILE A 502 -8.26 1.78 -27.68
CA ILE A 502 -7.45 1.87 -26.46
C ILE A 502 -7.80 3.14 -25.67
N THR A 503 -7.76 4.32 -26.30
CA THR A 503 -8.07 5.59 -25.63
C THR A 503 -9.50 5.58 -25.06
N LYS A 504 -10.47 5.05 -25.81
CA LYS A 504 -11.86 4.96 -25.35
C LYS A 504 -11.99 4.03 -24.13
N GLU A 505 -11.35 2.87 -24.14
CA GLU A 505 -11.41 1.95 -23.01
C GLU A 505 -10.68 2.52 -21.78
N VAL A 506 -9.51 3.14 -21.97
CA VAL A 506 -8.78 3.83 -20.90
C VAL A 506 -9.61 4.92 -20.25
N ASP A 507 -10.31 5.76 -21.03
CA ASP A 507 -11.21 6.78 -20.49
C ASP A 507 -12.32 6.18 -19.61
N ILE A 508 -12.96 5.11 -20.08
CA ILE A 508 -13.99 4.40 -19.30
C ILE A 508 -13.41 3.89 -17.99
N ARG A 509 -12.28 3.17 -18.03
CA ARG A 509 -11.65 2.59 -16.84
C ARG A 509 -11.16 3.66 -15.85
N ALA A 510 -10.61 4.76 -16.37
CA ALA A 510 -10.14 5.89 -15.55
C ALA A 510 -11.32 6.57 -14.82
N ARG A 511 -12.46 6.72 -15.51
CA ARG A 511 -13.71 7.22 -14.91
C ARG A 511 -14.24 6.30 -13.82
N GLU A 512 -14.15 4.97 -13.97
CA GLU A 512 -14.53 4.01 -12.91
C GLU A 512 -13.66 4.19 -11.66
N ILE A 513 -12.34 4.21 -11.79
CA ILE A 513 -11.40 4.42 -10.67
C ILE A 513 -11.68 5.73 -9.94
N ALA A 514 -11.79 6.82 -10.70
CA ALA A 514 -12.06 8.14 -10.13
C ALA A 514 -13.45 8.16 -9.48
N GLY A 515 -14.44 7.50 -10.07
CA GLY A 515 -15.78 7.41 -9.52
C GLY A 515 -15.87 6.65 -8.21
N ILE A 516 -15.09 5.56 -8.06
CA ILE A 516 -14.94 4.85 -6.78
C ILE A 516 -14.34 5.77 -5.71
N ALA A 517 -13.35 6.59 -6.08
CA ALA A 517 -12.77 7.56 -5.17
C ALA A 517 -13.76 8.68 -4.78
N MET A 518 -14.59 9.13 -5.73
CA MET A 518 -15.65 10.12 -5.49
C MET A 518 -16.70 9.62 -4.49
N GLY A 519 -16.96 8.31 -4.42
CA GLY A 519 -17.91 7.68 -3.50
C GLY A 519 -17.52 7.66 -2.02
N ARG A 520 -16.49 8.43 -1.61
CA ARG A 520 -16.03 8.58 -0.21
C ARG A 520 -15.81 7.24 0.51
N THR A 521 -15.02 6.38 -0.12
CA THR A 521 -14.67 5.07 0.43
C THR A 521 -13.88 5.18 1.74
N SER A 522 -13.88 4.11 2.55
CA SER A 522 -13.11 4.07 3.79
C SER A 522 -11.60 4.18 3.54
N SER A 523 -10.83 4.60 4.55
CA SER A 523 -9.36 4.73 4.43
C SER A 523 -8.67 3.43 3.98
N ALA A 524 -9.25 2.26 4.26
CA ALA A 524 -8.76 0.96 3.78
C ALA A 524 -8.77 0.84 2.25
N VAL A 525 -9.80 1.37 1.59
CA VAL A 525 -9.88 1.40 0.12
C VAL A 525 -9.02 2.53 -0.43
N GLN A 526 -9.03 3.68 0.23
CA GLN A 526 -8.30 4.87 -0.20
C GLN A 526 -6.80 4.61 -0.42
N ILE A 527 -6.13 3.88 0.48
CA ILE A 527 -4.70 3.55 0.30
C ILE A 527 -4.45 2.69 -0.97
N HIS A 528 -5.45 1.92 -1.41
CA HIS A 528 -5.42 1.13 -2.64
C HIS A 528 -5.70 1.96 -3.90
N LEU A 529 -6.28 3.16 -3.76
CA LEU A 529 -6.59 4.07 -4.85
C LEU A 529 -5.45 5.03 -5.19
N VAL A 530 -4.40 5.14 -4.36
CA VAL A 530 -3.28 6.07 -4.57
C VAL A 530 -2.57 5.84 -5.91
N GLN A 531 -2.35 4.58 -6.31
CA GLN A 531 -1.73 4.26 -7.61
C GLN A 531 -2.71 4.31 -8.79
N PRO A 532 -3.93 3.75 -8.68
CA PRO A 532 -4.98 3.94 -9.66
C PRO A 532 -5.25 5.41 -10.00
N LEU A 533 -5.42 6.29 -9.01
CA LEU A 533 -5.69 7.73 -9.23
C LEU A 533 -4.52 8.47 -9.88
N TYR A 534 -3.28 8.09 -9.57
CA TYR A 534 -2.14 8.64 -10.29
C TYR A 534 -2.21 8.31 -11.78
N VAL A 535 -2.58 7.07 -12.13
CA VAL A 535 -2.75 6.67 -13.53
C VAL A 535 -3.93 7.41 -14.18
N VAL A 536 -5.04 7.62 -13.46
CA VAL A 536 -6.13 8.49 -13.95
C VAL A 536 -5.58 9.88 -14.34
N GLY A 537 -4.77 10.50 -13.48
CA GLY A 537 -4.16 11.80 -13.75
C GLY A 537 -3.15 11.80 -14.91
N LEU A 538 -2.61 10.64 -15.30
CA LEU A 538 -1.77 10.50 -16.49
C LEU A 538 -2.57 10.31 -17.78
N CYS A 539 -3.83 9.85 -17.68
CA CYS A 539 -4.65 9.44 -18.81
C CYS A 539 -5.75 10.45 -19.18
N ASP A 540 -6.13 11.35 -18.29
CA ASP A 540 -7.25 12.27 -18.48
C ASP A 540 -6.78 13.71 -18.61
N ASP A 541 -6.81 14.28 -19.81
CA ASP A 541 -6.28 15.62 -20.10
C ASP A 541 -7.19 16.79 -19.66
N ARG A 542 -8.39 16.51 -19.11
CA ARG A 542 -9.36 17.57 -18.78
C ARG A 542 -8.88 18.30 -17.52
N HIS A 543 -8.80 19.64 -17.58
CA HIS A 543 -8.38 20.46 -16.43
C HIS A 543 -9.20 20.18 -15.16
N GLY A 544 -10.52 20.06 -15.27
CA GLY A 544 -11.37 19.73 -14.11
C GLY A 544 -11.07 18.34 -13.54
N ALA A 545 -10.70 17.38 -14.39
CA ALA A 545 -10.28 16.04 -13.97
C ALA A 545 -8.95 16.09 -13.22
N HIS A 546 -7.95 16.81 -13.72
CA HIS A 546 -6.67 17.05 -13.04
C HIS A 546 -6.87 17.65 -11.64
N GLU A 547 -7.65 18.72 -11.52
CA GLU A 547 -7.96 19.36 -10.23
C GLU A 547 -8.61 18.37 -9.26
N LYS A 548 -9.57 17.58 -9.74
CA LYS A 548 -10.28 16.61 -8.92
C LYS A 548 -9.39 15.43 -8.50
N VAL A 549 -8.50 14.93 -9.37
CA VAL A 549 -7.54 13.89 -9.01
C VAL A 549 -6.58 14.38 -7.90
N VAL A 550 -6.09 15.62 -7.98
CA VAL A 550 -5.25 16.22 -6.94
C VAL A 550 -6.02 16.35 -5.62
N GLU A 551 -7.28 16.81 -5.67
CA GLU A 551 -8.15 16.87 -4.50
C GLU A 551 -8.31 15.48 -3.85
N LEU A 552 -8.63 14.45 -4.63
CA LEU A 552 -8.80 13.09 -4.15
C LEU A 552 -7.51 12.54 -3.51
N LEU A 553 -6.34 12.73 -4.14
CA LEU A 553 -5.05 12.30 -3.57
C LEU A 553 -4.73 13.02 -2.25
N ARG A 554 -5.12 14.29 -2.10
CA ARG A 554 -4.96 15.05 -0.85
C ARG A 554 -5.95 14.62 0.23
N VAL A 555 -7.18 14.26 -0.15
CA VAL A 555 -8.16 13.66 0.77
C VAL A 555 -7.61 12.35 1.33
N ILE A 556 -7.05 11.48 0.47
CA ILE A 556 -6.42 10.24 0.93
C ILE A 556 -5.30 10.53 1.94
N ARG A 557 -4.41 11.48 1.66
CA ARG A 557 -3.37 11.88 2.63
C ARG A 557 -3.95 12.36 3.95
N ALA A 558 -4.97 13.23 3.89
CA ALA A 558 -5.56 13.83 5.09
C ALA A 558 -6.29 12.79 5.97
N GLU A 559 -6.96 11.80 5.36
CA GLU A 559 -7.78 10.82 6.07
C GLU A 559 -7.01 9.56 6.50
N SER A 560 -6.03 9.13 5.70
CA SER A 560 -5.24 7.90 5.95
C SER A 560 -3.79 8.17 6.39
N GLY A 561 -3.32 9.41 6.32
CA GLY A 561 -1.91 9.74 6.56
C GLY A 561 -0.94 9.23 5.49
N TRP A 562 -1.41 8.53 4.45
CA TRP A 562 -0.56 7.93 3.42
C TRP A 562 0.16 8.98 2.58
N GLU A 563 1.41 8.72 2.19
CA GLU A 563 2.20 9.63 1.36
C GLU A 563 1.69 9.69 -0.08
N THR A 564 1.21 10.87 -0.52
CA THR A 564 0.66 11.11 -1.87
C THR A 564 1.21 12.37 -2.53
N GLU A 565 1.91 13.26 -1.81
CA GLU A 565 2.30 14.58 -2.35
C GLU A 565 3.35 14.44 -3.46
N TYR A 566 4.22 13.43 -3.37
CA TYR A 566 5.19 13.17 -4.44
C TYR A 566 4.51 12.87 -5.79
N LYS A 567 3.35 12.21 -5.78
CA LYS A 567 2.55 11.92 -6.97
C LYS A 567 1.86 13.16 -7.51
N VAL A 568 1.33 14.00 -6.62
CA VAL A 568 0.76 15.30 -6.98
C VAL A 568 1.82 16.18 -7.64
N ALA A 569 3.03 16.22 -7.08
CA ALA A 569 4.16 16.95 -7.65
C ALA A 569 4.55 16.42 -9.05
N GLN A 570 4.64 15.10 -9.20
CA GLN A 570 4.92 14.46 -10.49
C GLN A 570 3.85 14.80 -11.55
N LEU A 571 2.57 14.69 -11.21
CA LEU A 571 1.47 15.06 -12.10
C LEU A 571 1.54 16.53 -12.52
N HIS A 572 1.75 17.44 -11.58
CA HIS A 572 1.90 18.86 -11.90
C HIS A 572 3.11 19.17 -12.80
N GLU A 573 4.21 18.44 -12.66
CA GLU A 573 5.35 18.61 -13.56
C GLU A 573 5.01 18.13 -14.98
N LEU A 574 4.27 17.03 -15.09
CA LEU A 574 3.89 16.47 -16.39
C LEU A 574 2.91 17.35 -17.14
N TRP A 575 1.89 17.87 -16.45
CA TRP A 575 0.91 18.76 -17.06
C TRP A 575 1.47 20.13 -17.45
N LYS A 576 2.67 20.50 -16.98
CA LYS A 576 3.41 21.68 -17.48
C LYS A 576 4.13 21.42 -18.80
N LYS A 577 4.46 20.16 -19.08
CA LYS A 577 5.20 19.73 -20.28
C LYS A 577 4.27 19.37 -21.44
N SER A 578 3.01 19.04 -21.12
CA SER A 578 1.91 18.88 -22.07
C SER A 578 1.28 20.24 -22.41
#